data_AF-G5JEL8-F1
#
_entry.id   AF-G5JEL8-F1
#
_cell.length_a   1.000
_cell.length_b   1.000
_cell.length_c   1.000
_cell.angle_alpha   90.00
_cell.angle_beta   90.00
_cell.angle_gamma   90.00
#
_symmetry.space_group_name_H-M   'P 1'
#
loop_
_entity.id
_entity.type
_entity.pdbx_description
1 polymer ?
#
loop_
_entity_poly.entity_id
_entity_poly.type
_entity_poly.pdbx_seq_one_letter_code
_entity_poly.pdbx_strand_id
1 'polypeptide(L)'
;MGKQSSSMITNDHLKSLVEAFCSQPSHTPVKKIASYRLLQAVQSLPNLTRPYQGQQNRIAQDFEDILNETLLEFTERVCEEFQPDEDDYIKSLTNWINLKLRLYYKPKDKIRADSRHKTFSLDRYINEGEGATFLDLLETNQNEPTLNTIDALIEQAQQARQKRLGSEVWRYLEEDTHNRLKNCCSQKYTDCNCHILIQKRLLCESPVAYQKIADELGVPFGTLTGHWAKKCKPLLVDIAQEIEQKLQEEI
;
A
#
# COMPACT_ATOMS: atom_id res chain seq x y z
N MET A 1 16.50 -6.47 -41.05
CA MET A 1 17.42 -7.64 -41.05
C MET A 1 18.78 -7.18 -40.58
N GLY A 2 19.10 -7.37 -39.30
CA GLY A 2 20.42 -7.11 -38.73
C GLY A 2 20.93 -8.41 -38.14
N LYS A 3 21.88 -9.07 -38.82
CA LYS A 3 22.59 -10.23 -38.28
C LYS A 3 23.52 -9.73 -37.18
N GLN A 4 23.23 -10.03 -35.92
CA GLN A 4 24.23 -9.96 -34.87
C GLN A 4 25.11 -11.21 -34.95
N SER A 5 26.38 -11.00 -35.29
CA SER A 5 27.43 -12.01 -35.29
C SER A 5 27.58 -12.61 -33.90
N SER A 6 27.21 -13.89 -33.75
CA SER A 6 27.55 -14.69 -32.58
C SER A 6 29.02 -15.10 -32.71
N SER A 7 29.92 -14.50 -31.91
CA SER A 7 31.32 -14.93 -31.86
C SER A 7 31.38 -16.34 -31.26
N MET A 8 31.87 -17.32 -32.02
CA MET A 8 32.14 -18.67 -31.50
C MET A 8 33.13 -18.58 -30.34
N ILE A 9 32.69 -18.98 -29.13
CA ILE A 9 33.56 -19.13 -27.97
C ILE A 9 34.52 -20.29 -28.23
N THR A 10 35.82 -20.06 -28.05
CA THR A 10 36.87 -21.07 -28.15
C THR A 10 37.25 -21.62 -26.77
N ASN A 11 37.77 -22.84 -26.71
CA ASN A 11 38.20 -23.49 -25.46
C ASN A 11 39.21 -22.63 -24.69
N ASP A 12 40.21 -22.08 -25.38
CA ASP A 12 41.26 -21.25 -24.77
C ASP A 12 40.71 -19.93 -24.20
N HIS A 13 39.69 -19.36 -24.86
CA HIS A 13 39.05 -18.13 -24.40
C HIS A 13 38.28 -18.38 -23.10
N LEU A 14 37.52 -19.47 -23.04
CA LEU A 14 36.76 -19.85 -21.85
C LEU A 14 37.67 -20.23 -20.68
N LYS A 15 38.75 -20.96 -20.95
CA LYS A 15 39.78 -21.29 -19.95
C LYS A 15 40.42 -20.03 -19.37
N SER A 16 40.82 -19.09 -20.22
CA SER A 16 41.40 -17.81 -19.78
C SER A 16 40.44 -16.99 -18.92
N LEU A 17 39.13 -17.04 -19.21
CA LEU A 17 38.12 -16.33 -18.41
C LEU A 17 37.92 -16.94 -17.02
N VAL A 18 37.93 -18.28 -16.91
CA VAL A 18 37.83 -18.97 -15.62
C VAL A 18 39.09 -18.73 -14.79
N GLU A 19 40.28 -18.85 -15.38
CA GLU A 19 41.56 -18.58 -14.70
C GLU A 19 41.65 -17.13 -14.23
N ALA A 20 41.25 -16.18 -15.08
CA ALA A 20 41.18 -14.76 -14.72
C ALA A 20 40.15 -14.47 -13.63
N PHE A 21 39.06 -15.23 -13.55
CA PHE A 21 38.08 -15.12 -12.47
C PHE A 21 38.63 -15.68 -11.14
N CYS A 22 39.29 -16.84 -11.19
CA CYS A 22 39.80 -17.54 -10.01
C CYS A 22 41.06 -16.91 -9.41
N SER A 23 41.84 -16.19 -10.21
CA SER A 23 43.04 -15.48 -9.74
C SER A 23 42.73 -14.18 -8.98
N GLN A 24 41.47 -13.75 -8.89
CA GLN A 24 41.09 -12.45 -8.30
C GLN A 24 40.62 -12.59 -6.84
N PRO A 25 41.09 -11.72 -5.93
CA PRO A 25 40.68 -11.73 -4.53
C PRO A 25 39.19 -11.35 -4.38
N SER A 26 38.53 -12.01 -3.42
CA SER A 26 37.10 -11.85 -3.13
C SER A 26 36.72 -10.40 -2.82
N HIS A 27 35.53 -9.98 -3.27
CA HIS A 27 34.95 -8.64 -3.07
C HIS A 27 35.63 -7.44 -3.77
N THR A 28 36.49 -7.66 -4.76
CA THR A 28 37.04 -6.57 -5.57
C THR A 28 36.13 -6.18 -6.75
N PRO A 29 36.12 -4.90 -7.18
CA PRO A 29 35.42 -4.46 -8.41
C PRO A 29 35.88 -5.22 -9.66
N VAL A 30 37.16 -5.63 -9.70
CA VAL A 30 37.76 -6.40 -10.78
C VAL A 30 37.15 -7.81 -10.88
N LYS A 31 36.91 -8.47 -9.73
CA LYS A 31 36.24 -9.78 -9.68
C LYS A 31 34.80 -9.70 -10.18
N LYS A 32 34.08 -8.60 -9.91
CA LYS A 32 32.72 -8.38 -10.47
C LYS A 32 32.75 -8.27 -11.99
N ILE A 33 33.70 -7.52 -12.55
CA ILE A 33 33.82 -7.42 -14.02
C ILE A 33 34.18 -8.78 -14.64
N ALA A 34 35.08 -9.53 -14.00
CA ALA A 34 35.44 -10.88 -14.43
C ALA A 34 34.24 -11.84 -14.35
N SER A 35 33.42 -11.77 -13.29
CA SER A 35 32.22 -12.59 -13.16
C SER A 35 31.19 -12.29 -14.25
N TYR A 36 30.94 -11.01 -14.56
CA TYR A 36 30.02 -10.64 -15.64
C TYR A 36 30.47 -11.21 -16.99
N ARG A 37 31.76 -11.12 -17.31
CA ARG A 37 32.32 -11.66 -18.57
C ARG A 37 32.22 -13.18 -18.63
N LEU A 38 32.51 -13.86 -17.51
CA LEU A 38 32.41 -15.31 -17.41
C LEU A 38 30.95 -15.77 -17.57
N LEU A 39 30.00 -15.12 -16.90
CA LEU A 39 28.58 -15.43 -17.00
C LEU A 39 28.04 -15.21 -18.42
N GLN A 40 28.48 -14.15 -19.09
CA GLN A 40 28.11 -13.89 -20.49
C GLN A 40 28.62 -14.99 -21.43
N ALA A 41 29.84 -15.49 -21.21
CA ALA A 41 30.38 -16.61 -21.96
C ALA A 41 29.65 -17.93 -21.65
N VAL A 42 29.28 -18.14 -20.39
CA VAL A 42 28.51 -19.32 -19.96
C VAL A 42 27.11 -19.36 -20.57
N GLN A 43 26.41 -18.23 -20.62
CA GLN A 43 25.08 -18.11 -21.24
C GLN A 43 25.08 -18.39 -22.75
N SER A 44 26.24 -18.27 -23.40
CA SER A 44 26.43 -18.53 -24.83
C SER A 44 27.02 -19.92 -25.11
N LEU A 45 27.14 -20.78 -24.09
CA LEU A 45 27.56 -22.17 -24.27
C LEU A 45 26.55 -22.97 -25.11
N PRO A 46 27.02 -23.79 -26.05
CA PRO A 46 26.16 -24.69 -26.79
C PRO A 46 25.64 -25.81 -25.87
N ASN A 47 24.37 -26.19 -26.00
CA ASN A 47 23.76 -27.35 -25.33
C ASN A 47 23.61 -27.25 -23.80
N LEU A 48 23.36 -26.05 -23.26
CA LEU A 48 22.79 -25.96 -21.91
C LEU A 48 21.46 -26.73 -21.88
N THR A 49 21.33 -27.66 -20.92
CA THR A 49 20.19 -28.56 -20.81
C THR A 49 18.96 -27.74 -20.44
N ARG A 50 18.13 -27.45 -21.46
CA ARG A 50 16.81 -26.88 -21.26
C ARG A 50 15.81 -28.02 -21.01
N PRO A 51 14.87 -27.85 -20.08
CA PRO A 51 13.83 -28.85 -19.82
C PRO A 51 13.05 -29.14 -21.10
N TYR A 52 12.76 -30.42 -21.34
CA TYR A 52 12.07 -30.90 -22.53
C TYR A 52 10.70 -30.24 -22.69
N GLN A 53 10.49 -29.51 -23.79
CA GLN A 53 9.29 -28.70 -24.07
C GLN A 53 8.01 -29.53 -24.29
N GLY A 54 8.08 -30.86 -24.30
CA GLY A 54 6.95 -31.73 -24.64
C GLY A 54 5.91 -31.90 -23.53
N GLN A 55 6.24 -31.67 -22.26
CA GLN A 55 5.28 -31.63 -21.16
C GLN A 55 5.87 -30.73 -20.06
N GLN A 56 5.10 -29.72 -19.62
CA GLN A 56 5.38 -28.79 -18.51
C GLN A 56 5.74 -27.34 -18.92
N ASN A 57 4.70 -26.62 -19.35
CA ASN A 57 4.72 -25.17 -19.62
C ASN A 57 5.20 -24.32 -18.41
N ARG A 58 5.14 -24.85 -17.18
CA ARG A 58 5.61 -24.15 -15.95
C ARG A 58 7.09 -24.34 -15.63
N ILE A 59 7.71 -25.47 -15.99
CA ILE A 59 9.16 -25.67 -15.75
C ILE A 59 9.97 -24.75 -16.68
N ALA A 60 9.45 -24.51 -17.90
CA ALA A 60 10.04 -23.54 -18.81
C ALA A 60 9.96 -22.10 -18.28
N GLN A 61 8.90 -21.75 -17.54
CA GLN A 61 8.74 -20.42 -16.91
C GLN A 61 9.78 -20.19 -15.80
N ASP A 62 10.05 -21.21 -14.99
CA ASP A 62 11.00 -21.09 -13.88
C ASP A 62 12.45 -21.44 -14.27
N PHE A 63 12.71 -21.73 -15.55
CA PHE A 63 14.02 -22.15 -16.04
C PHE A 63 15.07 -21.06 -15.81
N GLU A 64 14.73 -19.81 -16.14
CA GLU A 64 15.65 -18.68 -16.04
C GLU A 64 16.01 -18.38 -14.58
N ASP A 65 15.08 -18.54 -13.64
CA ASP A 65 15.36 -18.40 -12.20
C ASP A 65 16.30 -19.50 -11.69
N ILE A 66 16.06 -20.75 -12.09
CA ILE A 66 16.93 -21.88 -11.74
C ILE A 66 18.31 -21.74 -12.37
N LEU A 67 18.37 -21.25 -13.61
CA LEU A 67 19.62 -20.95 -14.29
C LEU A 67 20.38 -19.86 -13.53
N ASN A 68 19.72 -18.77 -13.14
CA ASN A 68 20.33 -17.69 -12.37
C ASN A 68 20.87 -18.17 -11.02
N GLU A 69 20.10 -18.95 -10.25
CA GLU A 69 20.56 -19.55 -8.99
C GLU A 69 21.78 -20.47 -9.21
N THR A 70 21.74 -21.31 -10.25
CA THR A 70 22.84 -22.22 -10.59
C THR A 70 24.10 -21.45 -10.99
N LEU A 71 23.94 -20.33 -11.71
CA LEU A 71 25.04 -19.47 -12.12
C LEU A 71 25.67 -18.73 -10.91
N LEU A 72 24.87 -18.36 -9.91
CA LEU A 72 25.39 -17.80 -8.66
C LEU A 72 26.25 -18.83 -7.93
N GLU A 73 25.75 -20.05 -7.72
CA GLU A 73 26.55 -21.12 -7.11
C GLU A 73 27.80 -21.47 -7.92
N PHE A 74 27.69 -21.42 -9.25
CA PHE A 74 28.84 -21.60 -10.14
C PHE A 74 29.92 -20.57 -9.83
N THR A 75 29.58 -19.29 -9.70
CA THR A 75 30.58 -18.25 -9.38
C THR A 75 31.23 -18.44 -8.01
N GLU A 76 30.58 -19.12 -7.08
CA GLU A 76 31.14 -19.44 -5.77
C GLU A 76 32.08 -20.65 -5.81
N ARG A 77 31.73 -21.68 -6.61
CA ARG A 77 32.37 -23.01 -6.53
C ARG A 77 33.28 -23.35 -7.70
N VAL A 78 33.24 -22.60 -8.81
CA VAL A 78 34.05 -22.91 -10.00
C VAL A 78 35.54 -22.96 -9.71
N CYS A 79 36.04 -22.15 -8.77
CA CYS A 79 37.46 -22.12 -8.45
C CYS A 79 37.92 -23.28 -7.55
N GLU A 80 36.99 -23.99 -6.93
CA GLU A 80 37.26 -25.04 -5.93
C GLU A 80 36.87 -26.43 -6.45
N GLU A 81 35.73 -26.54 -7.14
CA GLU A 81 35.12 -27.83 -7.52
C GLU A 81 35.27 -28.16 -9.02
N PHE A 82 35.62 -27.19 -9.88
CA PHE A 82 35.67 -27.43 -11.32
C PHE A 82 37.01 -28.01 -11.75
N GLN A 83 36.99 -29.26 -12.19
CA GLN A 83 38.13 -29.95 -12.79
C GLN A 83 37.87 -30.13 -14.30
N PRO A 84 38.47 -29.30 -15.16
CA PRO A 84 38.26 -29.38 -16.59
C PRO A 84 38.97 -30.61 -17.19
N ASP A 85 38.36 -31.24 -18.19
CA ASP A 85 39.07 -32.13 -19.10
C ASP A 85 39.98 -31.29 -20.02
N GLU A 86 41.21 -31.75 -20.26
CA GLU A 86 42.21 -31.01 -21.04
C GLU A 86 41.85 -30.95 -22.53
N ASP A 87 41.07 -31.94 -23.02
CA ASP A 87 40.74 -32.10 -24.44
C ASP A 87 39.56 -31.22 -24.90
N ASP A 88 38.59 -30.91 -24.02
CA ASP A 88 37.41 -30.11 -24.37
C ASP A 88 36.83 -29.35 -23.16
N TYR A 89 37.32 -28.14 -22.98
CA TYR A 89 36.97 -27.24 -21.87
C TYR A 89 35.50 -26.81 -21.91
N ILE A 90 34.99 -26.46 -23.10
CA ILE A 90 33.60 -26.05 -23.32
C ILE A 90 32.67 -27.20 -22.95
N LYS A 91 32.93 -28.41 -23.45
CA LYS A 91 32.10 -29.57 -23.12
C LYS A 91 32.16 -29.92 -21.64
N SER A 92 33.34 -29.85 -21.02
CA SER A 92 33.51 -30.08 -19.58
C SER A 92 32.71 -29.09 -18.74
N LEU A 93 32.81 -27.80 -19.05
CA LEU A 93 32.08 -26.76 -18.33
C LEU A 93 30.57 -26.89 -18.54
N THR A 94 30.14 -27.10 -19.78
CA THR A 94 28.73 -27.35 -20.12
C THR A 94 28.19 -28.57 -19.38
N ASN A 95 28.93 -29.67 -19.33
CA ASN A 95 28.53 -30.87 -18.59
C ASN A 95 28.43 -30.63 -17.09
N TRP A 96 29.37 -29.87 -16.52
CA TRP A 96 29.37 -29.54 -15.09
C TRP A 96 28.15 -28.67 -14.72
N ILE A 97 27.87 -27.64 -15.52
CA ILE A 97 26.69 -26.79 -15.34
C ILE A 97 25.40 -27.60 -15.54
N ASN A 98 25.33 -28.44 -16.58
CA ASN A 98 24.19 -29.31 -16.84
C ASN A 98 23.94 -30.31 -15.72
N LEU A 99 25.00 -30.84 -15.09
CA LEU A 99 24.89 -31.71 -13.92
C LEU A 99 24.26 -30.97 -12.75
N LYS A 100 24.72 -29.75 -12.46
CA LYS A 100 24.17 -28.91 -11.38
C LYS A 100 22.71 -28.54 -11.67
N LEU A 101 22.39 -28.10 -12.89
CA LEU A 101 21.01 -27.84 -13.33
C LEU A 101 20.11 -29.07 -13.12
N ARG A 102 20.55 -30.25 -13.55
CA ARG A 102 19.81 -31.51 -13.37
C ARG A 102 19.60 -31.86 -11.89
N LEU A 103 20.59 -31.59 -11.04
CA LEU A 103 20.48 -31.78 -9.60
C LEU A 103 19.54 -30.77 -8.97
N TYR A 104 19.42 -29.54 -9.49
CA TYR A 104 18.47 -28.53 -9.04
C TYR A 104 17.02 -28.85 -9.42
N TYR A 105 16.80 -29.36 -10.64
CA TYR A 105 15.47 -29.77 -11.06
C TYR A 105 14.91 -30.88 -10.18
N LYS A 106 15.68 -31.90 -9.77
CA LYS A 106 15.14 -33.03 -8.99
C LYS A 106 14.47 -32.65 -7.65
N PRO A 107 15.09 -31.85 -6.75
CA PRO A 107 14.47 -31.34 -5.54
C PRO A 107 13.33 -30.37 -5.82
N LYS A 108 13.51 -29.39 -6.72
CA LYS A 108 12.44 -28.42 -7.04
C LYS A 108 11.24 -29.09 -7.69
N ASP A 109 11.44 -30.08 -8.55
CA ASP A 109 10.39 -30.87 -9.17
C ASP A 109 9.63 -31.71 -8.14
N LYS A 110 10.32 -32.23 -7.11
CA LYS A 110 9.69 -32.95 -5.99
C LYS A 110 8.88 -32.00 -5.11
N ILE A 111 9.44 -30.85 -4.72
CA ILE A 111 8.75 -29.80 -3.95
C ILE A 111 7.54 -29.27 -4.73
N ARG A 112 7.68 -29.09 -6.06
CA ARG A 112 6.59 -28.66 -6.94
C ARG A 112 5.57 -29.78 -7.20
N ALA A 113 5.97 -31.05 -7.26
CA ALA A 113 5.03 -32.18 -7.29
C ALA A 113 4.19 -32.22 -6.01
N ASP A 114 4.82 -32.05 -4.84
CA ASP A 114 4.11 -31.96 -3.56
C ASP A 114 3.22 -30.70 -3.49
N SER A 115 3.65 -29.59 -4.06
CA SER A 115 2.88 -28.33 -4.13
C SER A 115 1.75 -28.36 -5.19
N ARG A 116 1.87 -29.19 -6.23
CA ARG A 116 0.82 -29.43 -7.25
C ARG A 116 -0.39 -30.15 -6.67
N HIS A 117 -0.23 -30.83 -5.54
CA HIS A 117 -1.36 -31.36 -4.76
C HIS A 117 -2.01 -30.33 -3.83
N LYS A 118 -1.60 -29.04 -3.88
CA LYS A 118 -2.16 -27.96 -3.04
C LYS A 118 -2.41 -26.63 -3.76
N THR A 119 -2.42 -26.60 -5.10
CA THR A 119 -2.79 -25.38 -5.83
C THR A 119 -4.12 -25.57 -6.54
N PHE A 120 -5.20 -25.29 -5.80
CA PHE A 120 -6.56 -25.19 -6.34
C PHE A 120 -6.71 -23.84 -7.06
N SER A 121 -6.92 -23.86 -8.37
CA SER A 121 -7.12 -22.64 -9.17
C SER A 121 -8.55 -22.14 -8.99
N LEU A 122 -8.72 -20.91 -8.53
CA LEU A 122 -10.04 -20.30 -8.33
C LEU A 122 -10.73 -19.99 -9.67
N ASP A 123 -9.98 -19.70 -10.72
CA ASP A 123 -10.53 -19.45 -12.07
C ASP A 123 -11.04 -20.71 -12.80
N ARG A 124 -11.00 -21.88 -12.16
CA ARG A 124 -11.52 -23.10 -12.77
C ARG A 124 -13.04 -23.06 -12.77
N TYR A 125 -13.66 -23.35 -13.92
CA TYR A 125 -15.11 -23.52 -14.02
C TYR A 125 -15.61 -24.67 -13.14
N ILE A 126 -16.70 -24.43 -12.43
CA ILE A 126 -17.35 -25.40 -11.53
C ILE A 126 -18.11 -26.45 -12.35
N ASN A 127 -18.79 -26.01 -13.42
CA ASN A 127 -19.47 -26.84 -14.40
C ASN A 127 -19.15 -26.34 -15.81
N GLU A 128 -18.90 -27.25 -16.76
CA GLU A 128 -18.53 -26.93 -18.16
C GLU A 128 -19.64 -26.20 -18.96
N GLY A 129 -20.84 -26.04 -18.40
CA GLY A 129 -21.99 -25.41 -19.07
C GLY A 129 -22.46 -24.07 -18.49
N GLU A 130 -22.04 -23.70 -17.28
CA GLU A 130 -22.63 -22.54 -16.56
C GLU A 130 -21.71 -21.33 -16.46
N GLY A 131 -20.44 -21.44 -16.91
CA GLY A 131 -19.50 -20.32 -16.93
C GLY A 131 -19.08 -19.79 -15.55
N ALA A 132 -19.64 -20.31 -14.46
CA ALA A 132 -19.26 -19.96 -13.10
C ALA A 132 -17.94 -20.65 -12.71
N THR A 133 -17.00 -19.86 -12.22
CA THR A 133 -15.70 -20.27 -11.70
C THR A 133 -15.73 -20.39 -10.18
N PHE A 134 -14.79 -21.13 -9.58
CA PHE A 134 -14.68 -21.18 -8.11
C PHE A 134 -14.40 -19.81 -7.48
N LEU A 135 -13.86 -18.86 -8.24
CA LEU A 135 -13.72 -17.46 -7.85
C LEU A 135 -15.08 -16.79 -7.62
N ASP A 136 -16.09 -17.15 -8.42
CA ASP A 136 -17.46 -16.61 -8.32
C ASP A 136 -18.24 -17.16 -7.11
N LEU A 137 -17.79 -18.30 -6.54
CA LEU A 137 -18.33 -18.88 -5.31
C LEU A 137 -17.70 -18.32 -4.04
N LEU A 138 -16.53 -17.69 -4.15
CA LEU A 138 -16.05 -16.88 -3.06
C LEU A 138 -17.01 -15.70 -3.00
N GLU A 139 -17.85 -15.67 -1.96
CA GLU A 139 -18.53 -14.45 -1.58
C GLU A 139 -17.48 -13.36 -1.65
N THR A 140 -17.58 -12.47 -2.64
CA THR A 140 -16.84 -11.21 -2.61
C THR A 140 -17.11 -10.70 -1.22
N ASN A 141 -16.12 -10.72 -0.35
CA ASN A 141 -16.26 -10.11 0.95
C ASN A 141 -16.73 -8.70 0.60
N GLN A 142 -18.01 -8.40 0.82
CA GLN A 142 -18.63 -7.11 0.50
C GLN A 142 -18.08 -6.00 1.43
N ASN A 143 -16.92 -6.27 2.03
CA ASN A 143 -16.14 -5.45 2.92
C ASN A 143 -14.78 -5.08 2.30
N GLU A 144 -14.48 -5.42 1.03
CA GLU A 144 -13.45 -4.67 0.32
C GLU A 144 -13.99 -3.28 0.02
N PRO A 145 -13.39 -2.23 0.60
CA PRO A 145 -13.91 -0.89 0.44
C PRO A 145 -13.68 -0.44 -1.02
N THR A 146 -14.69 -0.64 -1.85
CA THR A 146 -14.85 0.05 -3.14
C THR A 146 -14.81 1.57 -2.90
N LEU A 147 -14.40 2.37 -3.89
CA LEU A 147 -14.42 3.84 -3.78
C LEU A 147 -15.75 4.38 -3.21
N ASN A 148 -16.88 3.79 -3.64
CA ASN A 148 -18.21 4.12 -3.14
C ASN A 148 -18.42 3.82 -1.64
N THR A 149 -17.80 2.76 -1.12
CA THR A 149 -17.87 2.42 0.32
C THR A 149 -16.89 3.25 1.15
N ILE A 150 -15.76 3.68 0.59
CA ILE A 150 -14.87 4.66 1.24
C ILE A 150 -15.59 6.00 1.39
N ASP A 151 -16.23 6.49 0.34
CA ASP A 151 -16.99 7.74 0.37
C ASP A 151 -18.15 7.66 1.39
N ALA A 152 -18.87 6.53 1.41
CA ALA A 152 -19.92 6.29 2.39
C ALA A 152 -19.39 6.28 3.84
N LEU A 153 -18.21 5.70 4.07
CA LEU A 153 -17.57 5.69 5.39
C LEU A 153 -17.08 7.08 5.80
N ILE A 154 -16.55 7.87 4.86
CA ILE A 154 -16.17 9.28 5.09
C ILE A 154 -17.42 10.09 5.46
N GLU A 155 -18.51 9.94 4.70
CA GLU A 155 -19.76 10.64 4.98
C GLU A 155 -20.32 10.25 6.35
N GLN A 156 -20.32 8.95 6.69
CA GLN A 156 -20.76 8.48 7.99
C GLN A 156 -19.90 9.05 9.13
N ALA A 157 -18.58 9.10 8.97
CA ALA A 157 -17.67 9.68 9.95
C ALA A 157 -17.89 11.19 10.12
N GLN A 158 -18.11 11.91 9.02
CA GLN A 158 -18.41 13.35 9.04
C GLN A 158 -19.75 13.63 9.72
N GLN A 159 -20.80 12.86 9.40
CA GLN A 159 -22.11 12.99 10.03
C GLN A 159 -22.05 12.69 11.54
N ALA A 160 -21.31 11.64 11.94
CA ALA A 160 -21.12 11.31 13.35
C ALA A 160 -20.39 12.43 14.10
N ARG A 161 -19.34 13.00 13.49
CA ARG A 161 -18.61 14.14 14.04
C ARG A 161 -19.51 15.38 14.17
N GLN A 162 -20.28 15.70 13.13
CA GLN A 162 -21.19 16.85 13.15
C GLN A 162 -22.28 16.70 14.21
N LYS A 163 -22.83 15.50 14.40
CA LYS A 163 -23.79 15.20 15.47
C LYS A 163 -23.17 15.40 16.85
N ARG A 164 -21.97 14.85 17.10
CA ARG A 164 -21.26 15.02 18.38
C ARG A 164 -20.97 16.49 18.68
N LEU A 165 -20.44 17.23 17.72
CA LEU A 165 -20.19 18.66 17.83
C LEU A 165 -21.50 19.41 18.15
N GLY A 166 -22.57 19.12 17.41
CA GLY A 166 -23.87 19.73 17.62
C GLY A 166 -24.43 19.49 19.03
N SER A 167 -24.36 18.25 19.53
CA SER A 167 -24.80 17.91 20.89
C SER A 167 -23.99 18.64 21.97
N GLU A 168 -22.68 18.72 21.80
CA GLU A 168 -21.80 19.36 22.79
C GLU A 168 -21.95 20.89 22.81
N VAL A 169 -22.08 21.50 21.63
CA VAL A 169 -22.45 22.92 21.52
C VAL A 169 -23.81 23.16 22.16
N TRP A 170 -24.82 22.34 21.85
CA TRP A 170 -26.16 22.48 22.43
C TRP A 170 -26.13 22.45 23.96
N ARG A 171 -25.45 21.45 24.53
CA ARG A 171 -25.26 21.32 25.98
C ARG A 171 -24.56 22.54 26.58
N TYR A 172 -23.52 23.04 25.92
CA TYR A 172 -22.84 24.27 26.35
C TYR A 172 -23.78 25.48 26.37
N LEU A 173 -24.64 25.64 25.36
CA LEU A 173 -25.58 26.77 25.28
C LEU A 173 -26.64 26.73 26.39
N GLU A 174 -27.06 25.53 26.81
CA GLU A 174 -28.00 25.34 27.91
C GLU A 174 -27.37 25.60 29.28
N GLU A 175 -26.19 25.03 29.54
CA GLU A 175 -25.56 25.08 30.86
C GLU A 175 -24.78 26.38 31.10
N ASP A 176 -24.18 26.94 30.04
CA ASP A 176 -23.21 28.05 30.09
C ASP A 176 -22.16 27.85 31.20
N THR A 177 -21.48 26.69 31.17
CA THR A 177 -20.60 26.20 32.25
C THR A 177 -19.52 27.18 32.69
N HIS A 178 -19.08 28.08 31.81
CA HIS A 178 -18.07 29.13 32.10
C HIS A 178 -18.67 30.53 32.26
N ASN A 179 -20.00 30.66 32.29
CA ASN A 179 -20.74 31.93 32.34
C ASN A 179 -20.35 32.92 31.24
N ARG A 180 -19.79 32.45 30.11
CA ARG A 180 -19.34 33.33 29.01
C ARG A 180 -20.52 34.01 28.34
N LEU A 181 -21.64 33.31 28.19
CA LEU A 181 -22.84 33.84 27.55
C LEU A 181 -23.59 34.80 28.48
N LYS A 182 -23.67 34.49 29.77
CA LYS A 182 -24.26 35.34 30.81
C LYS A 182 -23.45 36.62 31.05
N ASN A 183 -22.12 36.53 31.02
CA ASN A 183 -21.23 37.67 31.21
C ASN A 183 -21.11 38.56 29.95
N CYS A 184 -21.62 38.11 28.80
CA CYS A 184 -21.65 38.91 27.57
C CYS A 184 -22.85 39.87 27.55
N CYS A 185 -22.86 40.83 28.47
CA CYS A 185 -23.87 41.88 28.56
C CYS A 185 -23.30 43.28 28.24
N SER A 186 -24.19 44.26 28.07
CA SER A 186 -23.80 45.67 27.99
C SER A 186 -23.80 46.27 29.39
N GLN A 187 -22.85 47.16 29.71
CA GLN A 187 -22.81 47.86 31.01
C GLN A 187 -24.12 48.61 31.31
N LYS A 188 -24.82 49.08 30.28
CA LYS A 188 -26.10 49.80 30.41
C LYS A 188 -27.31 48.87 30.53
N TYR A 189 -27.20 47.64 30.01
CA TYR A 189 -28.31 46.69 29.92
C TYR A 189 -27.78 45.30 30.31
N THR A 190 -27.66 45.06 31.61
CA THR A 190 -27.13 43.82 32.19
C THR A 190 -28.00 42.61 31.87
N ASP A 191 -29.31 42.84 31.74
CA ASP A 191 -30.30 41.80 31.42
C ASP A 191 -30.29 41.42 29.93
N CYS A 192 -29.61 42.21 29.09
CA CYS A 192 -29.36 41.90 27.69
C CYS A 192 -28.04 41.14 27.54
N ASN A 193 -28.03 39.88 27.96
CA ASN A 193 -26.90 38.98 27.77
C ASN A 193 -27.16 37.97 26.64
N CYS A 194 -26.09 37.37 26.12
CA CYS A 194 -26.20 36.43 25.00
C CYS A 194 -26.96 35.16 25.37
N HIS A 195 -26.87 34.71 26.63
CA HIS A 195 -27.58 33.51 27.09
C HIS A 195 -29.10 33.64 26.95
N ILE A 196 -29.67 34.78 27.37
CA ILE A 196 -31.11 35.07 27.22
C ILE A 196 -31.52 35.12 25.75
N LEU A 197 -30.70 35.74 24.89
CA LEU A 197 -30.98 35.81 23.46
C LEU A 197 -30.95 34.43 22.79
N ILE A 198 -30.03 33.57 23.20
CA ILE A 198 -29.91 32.18 22.72
C ILE A 198 -31.11 31.36 23.19
N GLN A 199 -31.48 31.42 24.47
CA GLN A 199 -32.64 30.72 25.01
C GLN A 199 -33.94 31.10 24.29
N LYS A 200 -34.19 32.40 24.11
CA LYS A 200 -35.44 32.88 23.48
C LYS A 200 -35.51 32.69 21.96
N ARG A 201 -34.39 32.49 21.28
CA ARG A 201 -34.35 32.39 19.79
C ARG A 201 -33.94 31.05 19.23
N LEU A 202 -32.96 30.39 19.84
CA LEU A 202 -32.33 29.19 19.28
C LEU A 202 -32.78 27.92 20.01
N LEU A 203 -32.98 28.00 21.33
CA LEU A 203 -33.37 26.85 22.15
C LEU A 203 -34.88 26.76 22.39
N CYS A 204 -35.65 27.78 21.99
CA CYS A 204 -37.10 27.78 22.09
C CYS A 204 -37.74 27.23 20.81
N GLU A 205 -38.71 26.32 20.96
CA GLU A 205 -39.48 25.73 19.84
C GLU A 205 -40.18 26.80 18.98
N SER A 206 -40.53 27.95 19.57
CA SER A 206 -41.09 29.11 18.86
C SER A 206 -40.18 30.33 19.03
N PRO A 207 -39.24 30.56 18.08
CA PRO A 207 -38.29 31.66 18.16
C PRO A 207 -38.97 33.02 18.33
N VAL A 208 -38.67 33.71 19.43
CA VAL A 208 -39.24 35.03 19.70
C VAL A 208 -38.59 36.08 18.79
N ALA A 209 -39.42 36.93 18.16
CA ALA A 209 -38.93 38.03 17.35
C ALA A 209 -38.15 39.03 18.20
N TYR A 210 -37.04 39.56 17.65
CA TYR A 210 -36.18 40.52 18.36
C TYR A 210 -36.92 41.74 18.91
N GLN A 211 -37.97 42.19 18.23
CA GLN A 211 -38.82 43.29 18.67
C GLN A 211 -39.43 43.00 20.05
N LYS A 212 -40.04 41.82 20.22
CA LYS A 212 -40.66 41.42 21.49
C LYS A 212 -39.63 41.27 22.61
N ILE A 213 -38.46 40.72 22.30
CA ILE A 213 -37.36 40.60 23.27
C ILE A 213 -36.85 41.99 23.70
N ALA A 214 -36.75 42.92 22.75
CA ALA A 214 -36.35 44.30 23.01
C ALA A 214 -37.36 45.00 23.94
N ASP A 215 -38.66 44.82 23.69
CA ASP A 215 -39.74 45.36 24.52
C ASP A 215 -39.74 44.75 25.93
N GLU A 216 -39.58 43.43 26.06
CA GLU A 216 -39.51 42.71 27.34
C GLU A 216 -38.31 43.13 28.20
N LEU A 217 -37.15 43.36 27.57
CA LEU A 217 -35.92 43.75 28.27
C LEU A 217 -35.78 45.28 28.43
N GLY A 218 -36.69 46.08 27.88
CA GLY A 218 -36.59 47.54 27.89
C GLY A 218 -35.38 48.09 27.12
N VAL A 219 -34.89 47.36 26.11
CA VAL A 219 -33.68 47.71 25.33
C VAL A 219 -34.09 48.23 23.95
N PRO A 220 -33.46 49.31 23.42
CA PRO A 220 -33.73 49.74 22.06
C PRO A 220 -33.42 48.64 21.03
N PHE A 221 -34.35 48.38 20.09
CA PHE A 221 -34.21 47.33 19.08
C PHE A 221 -32.86 47.34 18.33
N GLY A 222 -32.39 48.52 17.92
CA GLY A 222 -31.08 48.67 17.27
C GLY A 222 -29.89 48.29 18.16
N THR A 223 -30.01 48.47 19.47
CA THR A 223 -28.99 48.07 20.44
C THR A 223 -28.97 46.55 20.59
N LEU A 224 -30.15 45.93 20.70
CA LEU A 224 -30.27 44.48 20.85
C LEU A 224 -29.76 43.74 19.60
N THR A 225 -30.20 44.16 18.42
CA THR A 225 -29.73 43.56 17.15
C THR A 225 -28.24 43.81 16.90
N GLY A 226 -27.73 44.98 17.27
CA GLY A 226 -26.31 45.30 17.23
C GLY A 226 -25.49 44.42 18.19
N HIS A 227 -25.96 44.21 19.42
CA HIS A 227 -25.33 43.34 20.42
C HIS A 227 -25.28 41.89 19.92
N TRP A 228 -26.39 41.40 19.36
CA TRP A 228 -26.42 40.08 18.75
C TRP A 228 -25.39 39.92 17.62
N ALA A 229 -25.40 40.84 16.66
CA ALA A 229 -24.55 40.74 15.48
C ALA A 229 -23.05 40.90 15.79
N LYS A 230 -22.71 41.81 16.72
CA LYS A 230 -21.31 42.18 17.01
C LYS A 230 -20.69 41.42 18.17
N LYS A 231 -21.48 40.86 19.09
CA LYS A 231 -20.97 40.17 20.27
C LYS A 231 -21.44 38.73 20.37
N CYS A 232 -22.75 38.49 20.37
CA CYS A 232 -23.26 37.13 20.59
C CYS A 232 -22.94 36.17 19.46
N LYS A 233 -23.11 36.59 18.20
CA LYS A 233 -22.82 35.72 17.05
C LYS A 233 -21.32 35.37 16.95
N PRO A 234 -20.36 36.32 17.08
CA PRO A 234 -18.94 35.98 17.14
C PRO A 234 -18.61 35.04 18.30
N LEU A 235 -19.12 35.31 19.50
CA LEU A 235 -18.87 34.47 20.67
C LEU A 235 -19.35 33.03 20.49
N LEU A 236 -20.48 32.82 19.82
CA LEU A 236 -20.99 31.49 19.47
C LEU A 236 -20.06 30.75 18.50
N VAL A 237 -19.48 31.46 17.54
CA VAL A 237 -18.49 30.87 16.61
C VAL A 237 -17.23 30.46 17.37
N ASP A 238 -16.72 31.33 18.26
CA ASP A 238 -15.54 31.04 19.07
C ASP A 238 -15.77 29.80 19.95
N ILE A 239 -16.92 29.73 20.64
CA ILE A 239 -17.28 28.56 21.46
C ILE A 239 -17.37 27.28 20.62
N ALA A 240 -18.01 27.34 19.45
CA ALA A 240 -18.12 26.17 18.57
C ALA A 240 -16.74 25.69 18.08
N GLN A 241 -15.85 26.62 17.74
CA GLN A 241 -14.47 26.31 17.32
C GLN A 241 -13.64 25.71 18.46
N GLU A 242 -13.74 26.25 19.67
CA GLU A 242 -13.04 25.70 20.84
C GLU A 242 -13.52 24.28 21.18
N ILE A 243 -14.83 24.03 21.12
CA ILE A 243 -15.39 22.70 21.33
C ILE A 243 -14.92 21.75 20.22
N GLU A 244 -14.92 22.21 18.96
CA GLU A 244 -14.42 21.41 17.85
C GLU A 244 -12.94 21.04 18.01
N GLN A 245 -12.09 21.99 18.42
CA GLN A 245 -10.67 21.74 18.67
C GLN A 245 -10.46 20.69 19.77
N LYS A 246 -11.17 20.80 20.89
CA LYS A 246 -11.09 19.82 21.99
C LYS A 246 -11.49 18.42 21.54
N LEU A 247 -12.56 18.30 20.76
CA LEU A 247 -13.01 17.01 20.22
C LEU A 247 -12.03 16.40 19.22
N GLN A 248 -11.17 17.20 18.57
CA GLN A 248 -10.11 16.71 17.68
C GLN A 248 -8.89 16.18 18.43
N GLU A 249 -8.59 16.72 19.62
CA GLU A 249 -7.44 16.30 20.44
C GLU A 249 -7.68 14.97 21.20
N GLU A 250 -8.95 14.55 21.33
CA GLU A 250 -9.34 13.31 22.00
C GLU A 250 -9.32 12.06 21.09
N ILE A 251 -9.02 12.23 19.79
CA ILE A 251 -8.90 11.16 18.77
C ILE A 251 -7.43 10.82 18.54
#